data_AF-A0A2X2BRG2-F1
#
_entry.id   AF-A0A2X2BRG2-F1
#
_cell.length_a   1.000
_cell.length_b   1.000
_cell.length_c   1.000
_cell.angle_alpha   90.00
_cell.angle_beta   90.00
_cell.angle_gamma   90.00
#
_symmetry.space_group_name_H-M   'P 1'
#
loop_
_entity.id
_entity.type
_entity.pdbx_description
1 polymer ?
#
loop_
_entity_poly.entity_id
_entity_poly.type
_entity_poly.pdbx_seq_one_letter_code
_entity_poly.pdbx_strand_id
1 'polypeptide(L)'
;MSIELLFTATCEGQQTIAHLQHLSIQVDANNNVVANGHVDIDGRTEAALILGELYRRNGSWKFRFIAQGFNGGLKPLAEYFGVDIADPEPAPAPSSVNLSKVFAN
;
A
#
# COMPACT_ATOMS: atom_id res chain seq x y z
N MET A 1 17.42 22.08 2.10
CA MET A 1 16.11 21.40 2.11
C MET A 1 16.33 20.03 1.49
N SER A 2 16.17 18.96 2.27
CA SER A 2 16.21 17.59 1.78
C SER A 2 14.83 17.25 1.25
N ILE A 3 14.73 16.91 -0.04
CA ILE A 3 13.48 16.42 -0.63
C ILE A 3 13.60 14.91 -0.72
N GLU A 4 12.61 14.22 -0.19
CA GLU A 4 12.47 12.77 -0.21
C GLU A 4 11.01 12.43 -0.53
N LEU A 5 10.83 11.55 -1.51
CA LEU A 5 9.53 11.07 -1.97
C LEU A 5 9.55 9.55 -1.88
N LEU A 6 8.60 8.96 -1.15
CA LEU A 6 8.49 7.51 -1.06
C LEU A 6 7.32 7.03 -1.91
N PHE A 7 7.55 5.91 -2.59
CA PHE A 7 6.56 5.24 -3.42
C PHE A 7 6.09 4.00 -2.68
N THR A 8 4.78 3.93 -2.42
CA THR A 8 4.17 2.84 -1.66
C THR A 8 3.09 2.16 -2.48
N ALA A 9 2.87 0.87 -2.21
CA ALA A 9 1.75 0.11 -2.74
C ALA A 9 1.01 -0.52 -1.57
N THR A 10 -0.32 -0.42 -1.57
CA THR A 10 -1.17 -0.96 -0.51
C THR A 10 -2.34 -1.72 -1.12
N CYS A 11 -2.65 -2.88 -0.57
CA CYS A 11 -3.85 -3.65 -0.85
C CYS A 11 -4.94 -3.27 0.16
N GLU A 12 -6.19 -3.23 -0.30
CA GLU A 12 -7.34 -2.95 0.56
C GLU A 12 -7.97 -4.24 1.10
N GLY A 13 -8.72 -4.11 2.21
CA GLY A 13 -9.40 -5.22 2.85
C GLY A 13 -8.43 -6.24 3.45
N GLN A 14 -8.73 -7.53 3.29
CA GLN A 14 -7.90 -8.64 3.80
C GLN A 14 -6.88 -9.17 2.78
N GLN A 15 -6.64 -8.43 1.70
CA GLN A 15 -5.72 -8.84 0.63
C GLN A 15 -4.27 -8.53 0.99
N THR A 16 -3.34 -9.33 0.49
CA THR A 16 -1.89 -9.14 0.64
C THR A 16 -1.23 -8.93 -0.72
N ILE A 17 -0.01 -8.40 -0.70
CA ILE A 17 0.80 -8.14 -1.90
C ILE A 17 1.07 -9.42 -2.70
N ALA A 18 1.07 -10.59 -2.05
CA ALA A 18 1.24 -11.89 -2.72
C ALA A 18 0.08 -12.27 -3.67
N HIS A 19 -1.05 -11.56 -3.63
CA HIS A 19 -2.15 -11.76 -4.58
C HIS A 19 -1.93 -11.08 -5.93
N LEU A 20 -0.93 -10.20 -6.03
CA LEU A 20 -0.55 -9.61 -7.31
C LEU A 20 0.10 -10.69 -8.20
N GLN A 21 -0.05 -10.56 -9.52
CA GLN A 21 0.68 -11.42 -10.45
C GLN A 21 2.07 -10.88 -10.75
N HIS A 22 2.21 -9.56 -10.73
CA HIS A 22 3.47 -8.88 -10.99
C HIS A 22 3.47 -7.52 -10.28
N LEU A 23 4.60 -7.19 -9.66
CA LEU A 23 4.84 -5.88 -9.08
C LEU A 23 6.23 -5.39 -9.49
N SER A 24 6.29 -4.22 -10.10
CA SER A 24 7.54 -3.57 -10.49
C SER A 24 7.44 -2.06 -10.33
N ILE A 25 8.59 -1.42 -10.23
CA ILE A 25 8.75 0.03 -10.23
C ILE A 25 9.76 0.41 -11.30
N GLN A 26 9.43 1.43 -12.09
CA GLN A 26 10.30 2.01 -13.10
C GLN A 26 10.40 3.51 -12.87
N VAL A 27 11.60 4.06 -13.02
CA VAL A 27 11.87 5.48 -12.96
C VAL A 27 12.41 5.91 -14.32
N ASP A 28 11.68 6.83 -14.95
CA ASP A 28 12.04 7.42 -16.23
C ASP A 28 12.53 8.86 -16.05
N ALA A 29 13.58 9.24 -16.77
CA ALA A 29 14.07 10.61 -16.84
C ALA A 29 14.41 10.97 -18.29
N ASN A 30 13.82 12.05 -18.80
CA ASN A 30 14.02 12.51 -20.17
C ASN A 30 13.78 11.39 -21.21
N ASN A 31 12.69 10.65 -21.04
CA ASN A 31 12.31 9.50 -21.87
C ASN A 31 13.30 8.31 -21.85
N ASN A 32 14.19 8.25 -20.86
CA ASN A 32 15.08 7.10 -20.65
C ASN A 32 14.77 6.43 -19.31
N VAL A 33 14.71 5.09 -19.31
CA VAL A 33 14.64 4.30 -18.08
C VAL A 33 15.97 4.45 -17.33
N VAL A 34 15.94 5.02 -16.13
CA VAL A 34 17.14 5.23 -15.29
C VAL A 34 17.21 4.29 -14.09
N ALA A 35 16.09 3.69 -13.72
CA ALA A 35 16.03 2.58 -12.77
C ALA A 35 14.80 1.73 -13.06
N ASN A 36 14.92 0.42 -12.91
CA ASN A 36 13.80 -0.50 -12.88
C ASN A 36 14.06 -1.59 -11.84
N GLY A 37 13.00 -2.10 -11.23
CA GLY A 37 13.08 -3.16 -10.24
C GLY A 37 11.81 -3.98 -10.19
N HIS A 38 11.98 -5.30 -10.14
CA HIS A 38 10.90 -6.23 -9.81
C HIS A 38 10.87 -6.46 -8.30
N VAL A 39 9.68 -6.48 -7.73
CA VAL A 39 9.47 -6.86 -6.33
C VAL A 39 9.10 -8.33 -6.31
N ASP A 40 9.89 -9.14 -5.60
CA ASP A 40 9.50 -10.52 -5.29
C ASP A 40 8.30 -10.50 -4.35
N ILE A 41 7.20 -11.11 -4.78
CA ILE A 41 5.90 -11.11 -4.09
C ILE A 41 5.53 -12.49 -3.55
N ASP A 42 6.25 -13.54 -3.91
CA ASP A 42 5.89 -14.91 -3.56
C ASP A 42 6.02 -15.11 -2.04
N GLY A 43 4.94 -15.61 -1.43
CA GLY A 43 4.91 -15.89 0.01
C GLY A 43 4.88 -14.64 0.91
N ARG A 44 4.76 -13.43 0.36
CA ARG A 44 4.59 -12.21 1.15
C ARG A 44 3.28 -12.21 1.93
N THR A 45 3.32 -11.65 3.13
CA THR A 45 2.17 -11.56 4.04
C THR A 45 1.70 -10.13 4.24
N GLU A 46 2.48 -9.17 3.75
CA GLU A 46 2.26 -7.76 3.96
C GLU A 46 1.13 -7.23 3.07
N ALA A 47 0.28 -6.38 3.64
CA ALA A 47 -0.77 -5.68 2.91
C ALA A 47 -0.28 -4.35 2.31
N ALA A 48 0.84 -3.80 2.76
CA ALA A 48 1.47 -2.63 2.16
C ALA A 48 2.99 -2.76 2.05
N LEU A 49 3.59 -2.11 1.04
CA LEU A 49 5.04 -2.01 0.85
C LEU A 49 5.48 -0.55 0.63
N ILE A 50 6.67 -0.22 1.13
CA ILE A 50 7.50 0.85 0.58
C ILE A 50 8.33 0.23 -0.55
N LEU A 51 8.06 0.62 -1.80
CA LEU A 51 8.76 0.12 -2.98
C LEU A 51 10.16 0.74 -3.08
N GLY A 52 10.23 2.05 -2.86
CA GLY A 52 11.48 2.79 -2.91
C GLY A 52 11.28 4.27 -2.62
N GLU A 53 12.39 5.00 -2.68
CA GLU A 53 12.45 6.42 -2.41
C GLU A 53 13.21 7.15 -3.53
N LEU A 54 12.73 8.34 -3.88
CA LEU A 54 13.42 9.31 -4.70
C LEU A 54 13.87 10.47 -3.81
N TYR A 55 15.17 10.71 -3.74
CA TYR A 55 15.74 11.71 -2.85
C TYR A 55 16.81 12.56 -3.54
N ARG A 56 17.08 13.74 -2.97
CA ARG A 56 18.15 14.63 -3.44
C ARG A 56 19.43 14.41 -2.63
N ARG A 57 20.53 14.12 -3.32
CA ARG A 57 21.87 14.01 -2.71
C ARG A 57 22.90 14.74 -3.58
N ASN A 58 23.65 15.67 -2.99
CA ASN A 58 24.69 16.46 -3.65
C ASN A 58 24.21 17.12 -4.96
N GLY A 59 23.01 17.71 -4.95
CA GLY A 59 22.45 18.36 -6.13
C GLY A 59 22.02 17.39 -7.25
N SER A 60 21.91 16.09 -6.97
CA SER A 60 21.42 15.08 -7.93
C SER A 60 20.25 14.30 -7.35
N TRP A 61 19.30 13.91 -8.23
CA TRP A 61 18.22 13.00 -7.87
C TRP A 61 18.76 11.58 -7.85
N LYS A 62 18.32 10.79 -6.87
CA LYS A 62 18.71 9.39 -6.69
C LYS A 62 17.46 8.60 -6.34
N PHE A 63 17.36 7.40 -6.90
CA PHE A 63 16.36 6.43 -6.51
C PHE A 63 17.02 5.31 -5.71
N ARG A 64 16.37 4.83 -4.65
CA ARG A 64 16.76 3.66 -3.88
C ARG A 64 15.59 2.70 -3.79
N PHE A 65 15.82 1.45 -4.14
CA PHE A 65 14.87 0.37 -3.95
C PHE A 65 14.90 -0.09 -2.48
N ILE A 66 13.73 -0.36 -1.89
CA ILE A 66 13.59 -0.68 -0.45
C ILE A 66 12.85 -2.02 -0.26
N ALA A 67 11.63 -2.14 -0.80
CA ALA A 67 10.74 -3.30 -0.66
C ALA A 67 10.40 -3.72 0.79
N GLN A 68 10.32 -2.76 1.71
CA GLN A 68 9.94 -2.97 3.11
C GLN A 68 8.43 -3.14 3.22
N GLY A 69 7.98 -4.16 3.96
CA GLY A 69 6.57 -4.47 4.10
C GLY A 69 5.94 -4.14 5.45
N PHE A 70 4.61 -3.99 5.44
CA PHE A 70 3.75 -3.66 6.57
C PHE A 70 2.52 -4.58 6.55
N ASN A 71 2.43 -5.46 7.56
CA ASN A 71 1.33 -6.44 7.68
C ASN A 71 -0.05 -5.80 7.86
N GLY A 72 -0.16 -4.73 8.64
CA GLY A 72 -1.44 -4.06 8.89
C GLY A 72 -1.88 -3.08 7.79
N GLY A 73 -1.19 -3.04 6.64
CA GLY A 73 -1.60 -2.23 5.49
C GLY A 73 -1.36 -0.73 5.68
N LEU A 74 -2.33 0.08 5.22
CA LEU A 74 -2.17 1.54 5.12
C LEU A 74 -1.96 2.23 6.47
N LYS A 75 -2.69 1.81 7.51
CA LYS A 75 -2.64 2.46 8.83
C LYS A 75 -1.23 2.45 9.46
N PRO A 76 -0.59 1.29 9.69
CA PRO A 76 0.77 1.27 10.24
C PRO A 76 1.81 1.89 9.30
N LEU A 77 1.58 1.85 7.98
CA LEU A 77 2.44 2.55 7.02
C LEU A 77 2.35 4.08 7.19
N ALA A 78 1.15 4.63 7.37
CA ALA A 78 0.95 6.06 7.56
C ALA A 78 1.48 6.54 8.92
N GLU A 79 1.22 5.78 9.98
CA GLU A 79 1.75 6.04 11.32
C GLU A 79 3.28 6.04 11.33
N TYR A 80 3.92 5.18 10.52
CA TYR A 80 5.38 5.18 10.32
C TYR A 80 5.91 6.52 9.78
N PHE A 81 5.12 7.27 9.02
CA PHE A 81 5.44 8.63 8.56
C PHE A 81 4.85 9.74 9.44
N GLY A 82 4.26 9.40 10.59
CA GLY A 82 3.62 10.36 11.49
C GLY A 82 2.32 10.94 10.94
N VAL A 83 1.69 10.26 9.98
CA VAL A 83 0.37 10.62 9.44
C VAL A 83 -0.70 9.88 10.22
N ASP A 84 -1.66 10.62 10.78
CA ASP A 84 -2.82 10.05 11.44
C ASP A 84 -3.90 9.70 10.40
N ILE A 85 -4.45 8.49 10.49
CA ILE A 85 -5.50 7.97 9.62
C ILE A 85 -6.67 7.54 10.48
N ALA A 86 -7.85 8.07 10.17
CA ALA A 86 -9.09 7.68 10.82
C ALA A 86 -9.37 6.18 10.60
N ASP A 87 -9.91 5.52 11.63
CA ASP A 87 -10.33 4.13 11.50
C ASP A 87 -11.43 3.99 10.43
N PRO A 88 -11.43 2.88 9.68
CA PRO A 88 -12.51 2.60 8.74
C PRO A 88 -13.85 2.56 9.48
N GLU A 89 -14.86 3.17 8.88
CA GLU A 89 -16.20 3.19 9.47
C GLU A 89 -16.69 1.75 9.70
N PRO A 90 -17.22 1.40 10.88
CA PRO A 90 -17.72 0.06 11.16
C PRO A 90 -18.76 -0.34 10.12
N ALA A 91 -18.60 -1.52 9.52
CA ALA A 91 -19.61 -2.04 8.60
C ALA A 91 -20.99 -2.06 9.30
N PRO A 92 -22.07 -1.63 8.61
CA PRO A 92 -23.39 -1.59 9.21
C PRO A 92 -23.76 -2.98 9.73
N ALA A 93 -24.23 -3.06 10.98
CA ALA A 93 -24.62 -4.31 11.60
C ALA A 93 -25.68 -5.02 10.74
N PRO A 94 -25.59 -6.35 10.53
CA PRO A 94 -26.56 -7.08 9.74
C PRO A 94 -27.94 -6.92 10.37
N SER A 95 -28.87 -6.29 9.64
CA SER A 95 -30.26 -6.19 10.05
C SER A 95 -30.87 -7.59 10.04
N SER A 96 -31.17 -8.15 11.21
CA SER A 96 -31.89 -9.41 11.32
C SER A 96 -33.29 -9.25 10.73
N VAL A 97 -33.57 -9.96 9.63
CA VAL A 97 -34.91 -10.06 9.06
C VAL A 97 -35.78 -10.89 10.01
N ASN A 98 -36.72 -10.23 10.69
CA ASN A 98 -37.72 -10.91 11.52
C ASN A 98 -38.77 -11.57 10.61
N LEU A 99 -38.62 -12.89 10.39
CA LEU A 99 -39.53 -13.72 9.59
C LEU A 99 -40.92 -13.94 10.25
N SER A 100 -41.10 -13.49 11.49
CA SER A 100 -42.38 -13.60 12.21
C SER A 100 -43.51 -12.76 11.62
N LYS A 101 -43.23 -11.82 10.71
CA LYS A 101 -44.24 -10.97 10.06
C LYS A 101 -44.78 -11.53 8.73
N VAL A 102 -44.20 -12.61 8.19
CA VAL A 102 -44.57 -13.13 6.85
C VAL A 102 -45.73 -14.13 6.89
N PHE A 103 -46.09 -14.68 8.05
CA PHE A 103 -47.09 -15.76 8.18
C PHE A 103 -48.43 -15.36 8.82
N ALA A 104 -48.71 -14.07 8.97
CA ALA A 104 -50.00 -13.60 9.47
C ALA A 104 -50.72 -12.77 8.40
N ASN A 105 -51.37 -13.45 7.44
CA ASN A 105 -52.50 -12.91 6.69
C ASN A 105 -53.33 -14.03 6.06
#